data_AF-A0A7W1HDQ4-F1
#
_entry.id   AF-A0A7W1HDQ4-F1
#
_cell.length_a   1.000
_cell.length_b   1.000
_cell.length_c   1.000
_cell.angle_alpha   90.00
_cell.angle_beta   90.00
_cell.angle_gamma   90.00
#
_symmetry.space_group_name_H-M   'P 1'
#
loop_
_entity.id
_entity.type
_entity.pdbx_description
1 polymer ?
#
loop_
_entity_poly.entity_id
_entity_poly.type
_entity_poly.pdbx_seq_one_letter_code
_entity_poly.pdbx_strand_id
1 'polypeptide(L)' 'MSIEETKIAAEVGSIRELNKYLGEGWTLILSYVRHSSDSQQPRFVVGWQKDGEPVYPEMLDEWELNEINRQMNR' A
#
# COMPACT_ATOMS: atom_id res chain seq x y z
N MET A 1 -1.06 1.34 -19.98
CA MET A 1 -0.44 1.27 -18.66
C MET A 1 1.07 1.17 -18.87
N SER A 2 1.72 2.33 -18.93
CA SER A 2 3.17 2.44 -19.02
C SER A 2 3.69 3.09 -17.73
N ILE A 3 4.93 2.81 -17.35
CA ILE A 3 5.52 3.45 -16.16
C ILE A 3 5.66 4.97 -16.34
N GLU A 4 5.75 5.43 -17.59
CA GLU A 4 5.88 6.84 -17.99
C GLU A 4 4.64 7.67 -17.62
N GLU A 5 3.48 7.03 -17.44
CA GLU A 5 2.23 7.67 -17.00
C GLU A 5 2.23 7.98 -15.48
N THR A 6 3.26 7.54 -14.75
CA THR A 6 3.33 7.68 -13.29
C THR A 6 3.72 9.09 -12.90
N LYS A 7 2.79 9.81 -12.26
CA LYS A 7 3.02 11.18 -11.76
C LYS A 7 3.65 11.17 -10.37
N ILE A 8 3.15 10.28 -9.51
CA ILE A 8 3.56 10.12 -8.11
C ILE A 8 3.64 8.63 -7.80
N ALA A 9 4.61 8.24 -6.95
CA ALA A 9 4.74 6.88 -6.44
C ALA A 9 4.82 6.87 -4.91
N ALA A 10 4.30 5.80 -4.31
CA ALA A 10 4.40 5.53 -2.88
C ALA A 10 4.83 4.07 -2.66
N GLU A 11 5.55 3.80 -1.57
CA GLU A 11 5.98 2.46 -1.17
C GLU A 11 5.21 2.05 0.10
N VAL A 12 4.59 0.87 0.08
CA VAL A 12 3.86 0.30 1.22
C VAL A 12 4.41 -1.07 1.61
N GLY A 13 4.26 -1.43 2.88
CA GLY A 13 4.92 -2.60 3.48
C GLY A 13 4.00 -3.79 3.74
N SER A 14 2.69 -3.63 3.58
CA SER A 14 1.72 -4.69 3.85
C SER A 14 0.66 -4.80 2.76
N ILE A 15 0.10 -6.01 2.61
CA ILE A 15 -1.00 -6.29 1.68
C ILE A 15 -2.23 -5.42 2.01
N ARG A 16 -2.47 -5.15 3.29
CA ARG A 16 -3.59 -4.32 3.74
C ARG A 16 -3.47 -2.90 3.21
N GLU A 17 -2.30 -2.29 3.35
CA GLU A 17 -2.03 -0.94 2.84
C GLU A 17 -2.10 -0.91 1.33
N LEU A 18 -1.48 -1.89 0.65
CA LEU A 18 -1.58 -2.04 -0.79
C LEU A 18 -3.04 -2.02 -1.25
N ASN A 19 -3.89 -2.85 -0.66
CA ASN A 19 -5.31 -2.93 -1.03
C ASN A 19 -6.06 -1.62 -0.83
N LYS A 20 -5.72 -0.84 0.20
CA LYS A 20 -6.30 0.50 0.40
C LYS A 20 -5.94 1.44 -0.74
N TYR A 21 -4.64 1.50 -1.11
CA TYR A 21 -4.20 2.33 -2.23
C TYR A 21 -4.85 1.88 -3.55
N LEU A 22 -4.93 0.57 -3.81
CA LEU A 22 -5.61 0.05 -5.00
C LEU A 22 -7.11 0.42 -5.02
N GLY A 23 -7.77 0.44 -3.85
CA GLY A 23 -9.16 0.87 -3.69
C GLY A 23 -9.39 2.33 -4.10
N GLU A 24 -8.44 3.21 -3.77
CA GLU A 24 -8.47 4.63 -4.19
C GLU A 24 -8.08 4.83 -5.67
N GLY A 25 -7.74 3.76 -6.37
CA GLY A 25 -7.45 3.77 -7.79
C GLY A 25 -5.99 4.01 -8.15
N TRP A 26 -5.07 3.80 -7.21
CA TRP A 26 -3.66 3.67 -7.51
C TRP A 26 -3.38 2.36 -8.25
N THR A 27 -2.26 2.32 -8.97
CA THR A 27 -1.83 1.16 -9.75
C THR A 27 -0.59 0.54 -9.14
N LEU A 28 -0.56 -0.79 -8.97
CA LEU A 28 0.65 -1.50 -8.57
C LEU A 28 1.68 -1.48 -9.72
N ILE A 29 2.87 -0.93 -9.45
CA ILE A 29 3.95 -0.82 -10.44
C ILE A 29 4.98 -1.92 -10.22
N LEU A 30 5.38 -2.14 -8.97
CA LEU A 30 6.44 -3.07 -8.61
C LEU A 30 6.13 -3.76 -7.30
N SER A 31 6.42 -5.06 -7.23
CA SER A 31 6.48 -5.81 -5.98
C SER A 31 7.86 -6.44 -5.87
N TYR A 32 8.48 -6.30 -4.71
CA TYR A 32 9.79 -6.88 -4.43
C TYR A 32 9.91 -7.26 -2.96
N VAL A 33 10.94 -8.03 -2.64
CA VAL A 33 11.28 -8.37 -1.25
C VAL A 33 12.46 -7.52 -0.83
N ARG A 34 12.28 -6.77 0.27
CA ARG A 34 13.40 -6.10 0.92
C ARG A 34 14.04 -7.08 1.90
N HIS A 35 15.28 -7.42 1.62
CA HIS A 35 16.11 -8.21 2.53
C HIS A 35 16.79 -7.28 3.53
N SER A 36 16.69 -7.62 4.80
CA SER A 36 17.52 -7.11 5.89
C SER A 36 18.33 -8.27 6.48
N SER A 37 19.30 -7.99 7.36
CA SER A 37 20.13 -9.03 7.99
C SER A 37 19.30 -10.16 8.60
N ASP A 38 18.15 -9.81 9.20
CA ASP A 38 17.37 -10.72 10.05
C ASP A 38 15.93 -10.95 9.58
N SER A 39 15.50 -10.30 8.48
CA SER A 39 14.12 -10.44 7.99
C SER A 39 13.96 -10.20 6.50
N GLN A 40 12.90 -10.78 5.95
CA GLN A 40 12.41 -10.50 4.61
C GLN A 40 11.03 -9.87 4.72
N GLN A 41 10.84 -8.71 4.11
CA GLN A 41 9.56 -8.03 4.11
C GLN A 41 9.12 -7.71 2.68
N PRO A 42 7.88 -8.04 2.29
CA PRO A 42 7.36 -7.62 1.00
C PRO A 42 7.24 -6.10 0.98
N ARG A 43 7.54 -5.51 -0.17
CA ARG A 43 7.34 -4.09 -0.45
C ARG A 43 6.59 -3.95 -1.76
N PHE A 44 5.70 -2.97 -1.82
CA PHE A 44 4.88 -2.70 -2.98
C PHE A 44 5.01 -1.23 -3.33
N VAL A 45 5.35 -0.96 -4.59
CA VAL A 45 5.36 0.40 -5.14
C VAL A 45 4.08 0.58 -5.92
N VAL A 46 3.27 1.55 -5.50
CA VAL A 46 2.06 1.98 -6.19
C VAL A 46 2.27 3.35 -6.81
N GLY A 47 1.65 3.59 -7.96
CA GLY A 47 1.70 4.88 -8.63
C GLY A 47 0.34 5.44 -8.99
N TRP A 48 0.24 6.76 -8.90
CA TRP A 48 -0.90 7.52 -9.37
C TRP A 48 -0.68 7.87 -10.84
N GLN A 49 -1.55 7.33 -11.70
CA GLN A 49 -1.48 7.49 -13.15
C GLN A 49 -2.72 8.20 -13.71
N LYS A 50 -3.72 8.49 -12.87
CA LYS A 50 -4.94 9.19 -13.27
C LYS A 50 -4.70 10.70 -13.40
N ASP A 51 -5.64 11.37 -14.04
CA ASP A 51 -5.70 12.82 -14.03
C ASP A 51 -6.27 13.36 -12.71
N GLY A 52 -5.76 14.52 -12.29
CA GLY A 52 -6.06 15.11 -10.99
C GLY A 52 -5.10 14.70 -9.88
N GLU A 53 -5.37 15.25 -8.69
CA GLU A 53 -4.58 15.00 -7.47
C GLU A 53 -4.78 13.56 -6.96
N PRO A 54 -3.73 12.94 -6.40
CA PRO A 54 -3.82 11.62 -5.80
C PRO A 54 -4.73 11.63 -4.56
N VAL A 55 -5.55 10.58 -4.43
CA VAL A 55 -6.33 10.31 -3.21
C VAL A 55 -5.54 9.35 -2.34
N TYR A 56 -5.03 9.83 -1.21
CA TYR A 56 -4.31 8.99 -0.25
C TYR A 56 -5.31 8.32 0.69
N PRO A 57 -5.24 6.99 0.87
CA PRO A 57 -6.14 6.29 1.78
C PRO A 57 -5.84 6.65 3.24
N GLU A 58 -6.89 6.71 4.05
CA GLU A 58 -6.74 6.80 5.50
C GLU A 58 -6.14 5.50 6.05
N MET A 59 -5.06 5.65 6.81
CA MET A 59 -4.34 4.54 7.42
C MET A 59 -4.89 4.36 8.82
N LEU A 60 -5.26 3.13 9.15
CA LEU A 60 -5.74 2.86 10.51
C LEU A 60 -4.54 2.92 11.44
N ASP A 61 -4.72 3.57 12.59
CA ASP A 61 -3.70 3.59 13.62
C ASP A 61 -3.55 2.22 14.30
N GLU A 62 -2.54 2.08 15.16
CA GLU A 62 -2.27 0.83 15.87
C GLU A 62 -3.44 0.40 16.76
N TRP A 63 -4.20 1.35 17.28
CA TRP A 63 -5.33 1.06 18.15
C TRP A 63 -6.49 0.46 17.35
N GLU A 64 -6.87 1.08 16.24
CA GLU A 64 -7.93 0.62 15.34
C GLU A 64 -7.60 -0.77 14.77
N LEU A 65 -6.33 -1.00 14.43
CA LEU A 65 -5.80 -2.30 14.02
C LEU A 65 -6.02 -3.39 15.08
N ASN A 66 -5.67 -3.08 16.33
CA ASN A 66 -5.79 -4.02 17.44
C ASN A 66 -7.24 -4.38 17.73
N GLU A 67 -8.15 -3.42 17.59
CA GLU A 67 -9.57 -3.65 17.84
C GLU A 67 -10.20 -4.55 16.76
N ILE A 68 -9.84 -4.36 15.49
CA ILE A 68 -10.27 -5.26 14.40
C ILE A 68 -9.77 -6.69 14.65
N ASN A 69 -8.50 -6.86 15.02
CA ASN A 69 -7.93 -8.18 15.32
C ASN A 69 -8.65 -8.87 16.50
N ARG A 70 -9.03 -8.11 17.53
CA ARG A 70 -9.81 -8.63 18.66
C ARG A 70 -11.20 -9.09 18.24
N GLN A 71 -11.85 -8.38 17.32
CA GLN A 71 -13.17 -8.74 16.83
C GLN A 71 -13.15 -9.97 15.91
N MET A 72 -12.10 -10.15 15.10
CA MET A 72 -11.96 -11.32 14.20
C MET A 72 -11.63 -12.63 14.94
N ASN A 73 -11.07 -12.54 16.16
CA ASN A 73 -10.71 -13.71 16.97
C ASN A 73 -11.83 -14.15 17.95
N ARG A 74 -13.06 -13.66 17.76
CA ARG A 74 -14.27 -14.06 18.50
C ARG A 74 -15.20 -14.87 17.61
#